data_AF-A0A3S9YF07-F1
#
_entry.id   AF-A0A3S9YF07-F1
#
_cell.length_a   1.000
_cell.length_b   1.000
_cell.length_c   1.000
_cell.angle_alpha   90.00
_cell.angle_beta   90.00
_cell.angle_gamma   90.00
#
_symmetry.space_group_name_H-M   'P 1'
#
loop_
_entity.id
_entity.type
_entity.pdbx_description
1 polymer ?
#
loop_
_entity_poly.entity_id
_entity_poly.type
_entity_poly.pdbx_seq_one_letter_code
_entity_poly.pdbx_strand_id
1 'polypeptide(L)' 'MAVNDLPEVGDEVDDNGCRTIVTDICQGIYLLRCGASVWPASDPAGLRIIRRRAQRIADGDFR' A
#
# COMPACT_ATOMS: atom_id res chain seq x y z
N MET A 1 -12.72 -16.77 8.90
CA MET A 1 -13.17 -15.71 7.98
C MET A 1 -11.93 -14.91 7.62
N ALA A 2 -11.45 -14.99 6.38
CA ALA A 2 -10.38 -14.10 5.95
C ALA A 2 -10.98 -12.69 5.97
N VAL A 3 -10.59 -11.89 6.95
CA VAL A 3 -10.77 -10.45 6.84
C VAL A 3 -10.06 -10.08 5.54
N ASN A 4 -10.80 -9.56 4.56
CA ASN A 4 -10.18 -8.88 3.44
C ASN A 4 -9.59 -7.61 4.04
N ASP A 5 -8.40 -7.75 4.63
CA ASP A 5 -7.69 -6.64 5.22
C ASP A 5 -7.37 -5.68 4.09
N LEU A 6 -8.09 -4.58 4.08
CA LEU A 6 -7.78 -3.45 3.24
C LEU A 6 -6.35 -2.99 3.57
N PRO A 7 -5.59 -2.53 2.59
CA PRO A 7 -4.28 -1.93 2.86
C PRO A 7 -4.39 -0.76 3.83
N GLU A 8 -3.35 -0.56 4.62
CA GLU A 8 -3.25 0.60 5.51
C GLU A 8 -2.08 1.50 5.11
N VAL A 9 -2.07 2.74 5.62
CA VAL A 9 -0.96 3.67 5.38
C VAL A 9 0.36 3.06 5.90
N GLY A 10 1.32 2.95 4.99
CA GLY A 10 2.65 2.38 5.18
C GLY A 10 2.77 0.92 4.71
N ASP A 11 1.65 0.26 4.39
CA ASP A 11 1.67 -1.06 3.75
C ASP A 11 2.25 -0.96 2.35
N GLU A 12 2.96 -2.01 1.97
CA GLU A 12 3.45 -2.21 0.63
C GLU A 12 2.49 -3.15 -0.10
N VAL A 13 2.03 -2.69 -1.25
CA VAL A 13 0.98 -3.33 -2.05
C VAL A 13 1.44 -3.55 -3.49
N ASP A 14 0.83 -4.53 -4.13
CA ASP A 14 0.84 -4.70 -5.58
C ASP A 14 -0.33 -3.91 -6.17
N ASP A 15 -0.02 -2.97 -7.05
CA ASP A 15 -0.97 -2.28 -7.92
C ASP A 15 -0.69 -2.71 -9.37
N ASN A 16 -1.43 -3.71 -9.86
CA ASN A 16 -1.32 -4.21 -11.22
C ASN A 16 0.12 -4.62 -11.63
N GLY A 17 0.83 -5.34 -10.75
CA GLY A 17 2.21 -5.78 -10.94
C GLY A 17 3.27 -4.74 -10.56
N CYS A 18 2.87 -3.56 -10.09
CA CYS A 18 3.76 -2.54 -9.55
C CYS A 18 3.78 -2.59 -8.02
N ARG A 19 4.97 -2.83 -7.44
CA ARG A 19 5.18 -2.77 -5.99
C ARG A 19 5.26 -1.32 -5.54
N THR A 20 4.34 -0.91 -4.68
CA THR A 20 4.20 0.48 -4.22
C THR A 20 3.87 0.54 -2.74
N ILE A 21 3.98 1.72 -2.13
CA ILE A 21 3.63 1.96 -0.73
C ILE A 21 2.38 2.82 -0.66
N VAL A 22 1.41 2.43 0.16
CA VAL A 22 0.27 3.28 0.51
C VAL A 22 0.77 4.41 1.41
N THR A 23 0.73 5.65 0.93
CA THR A 23 1.19 6.81 1.69
C THR A 23 0.06 7.56 2.38
N ASP A 24 -1.16 7.46 1.86
CA ASP A 24 -2.32 8.12 2.44
C ASP A 24 -3.63 7.45 1.99
N ILE A 25 -4.70 7.64 2.77
CA ILE A 25 -6.05 7.15 2.44
C ILE A 25 -7.05 8.27 2.73
N CYS A 26 -7.49 8.96 1.67
CA CYS A 26 -8.41 10.09 1.76
C CYS A 26 -9.75 9.75 1.10
N GLN A 27 -10.83 9.70 1.88
CA GLN A 27 -12.19 9.41 1.37
C GLN A 27 -12.28 8.12 0.53
N GLY A 28 -11.50 7.09 0.89
CA GLY A 28 -11.42 5.82 0.15
C GLY A 28 -10.51 5.84 -1.07
N ILE A 29 -9.87 6.97 -1.37
CA ILE A 29 -8.81 7.08 -2.38
C ILE A 29 -7.48 6.74 -1.71
N TYR A 30 -6.81 5.72 -2.21
CA TYR A 30 -5.50 5.29 -1.74
C TYR A 30 -4.44 6.00 -2.56
N LEU A 31 -3.55 6.75 -1.92
CA LEU A 31 -2.40 7.34 -2.57
C LEU A 31 -1.22 6.37 -2.48
N LEU A 32 -0.66 6.04 -3.64
CA LEU A 32 0.44 5.10 -3.80
C LEU A 32 1.72 5.85 -4.17
N ARG A 33 2.85 5.36 -3.69
CA ARG A 33 4.17 5.90 -4.02
C ARG A 33 5.13 4.80 -4.48
N CYS A 34 5.86 5.10 -5.54
CA CYS A 34 7.07 4.37 -5.95
C CYS A 34 8.16 5.36 -6.33
N GLY A 35 9.26 5.37 -5.56
CA GLY A 35 10.29 6.39 -5.70
C GLY A 35 9.73 7.80 -5.47
N ALA A 36 9.90 8.68 -6.46
CA ALA A 36 9.40 10.06 -6.42
C ALA A 36 7.98 10.23 -6.98
N SER A 37 7.42 9.19 -7.60
CA SER A 37 6.10 9.24 -8.21
C SER A 37 5.02 8.92 -7.17
N VAL A 38 3.97 9.74 -7.14
CA VAL A 38 2.78 9.56 -6.30
C VAL A 38 1.54 9.62 -7.18
N TRP A 39 0.62 8.67 -7.04
CA TRP A 39 -0.61 8.60 -7.82
C TRP A 39 -1.75 7.94 -7.03
N PRO A 40 -3.02 8.20 -7.38
CA PRO A 40 -4.14 7.46 -6.80
C PRO A 40 -4.22 6.03 -7.34
N ALA A 41 -4.55 5.08 -6.48
CA ALA A 41 -4.83 3.70 -6.87
C ALA A 41 -6.02 3.65 -7.85
N SER A 42 -5.86 2.92 -8.95
CA SER A 42 -6.92 2.76 -9.96
C SER A 42 -8.06 1.87 -9.48
N ASP A 43 -7.73 0.83 -8.69
CA ASP A 43 -8.69 -0.05 -8.02
C ASP A 43 -8.24 -0.33 -6.58
N PRO A 44 -8.72 0.46 -5.60
CA PRO A 44 -8.41 0.25 -4.18
C PRO A 44 -8.77 -1.15 -3.65
N ALA A 45 -9.85 -1.75 -4.16
CA ALA A 45 -10.31 -3.05 -3.70
C ALA A 45 -9.47 -4.20 -4.28
N GLY A 46 -8.79 -3.95 -5.42
CA GLY A 46 -7.86 -4.87 -6.06
C GLY A 46 -6.44 -4.86 -5.50
N LEU A 47 -6.11 -3.91 -4.60
CA LEU A 47 -4.77 -3.81 -4.02
C LEU A 47 -4.43 -5.04 -3.19
N ARG A 48 -3.35 -5.72 -3.57
CA ARG A 48 -2.86 -6.90 -2.85
C ARG A 48 -1.72 -6.51 -1.93
N ILE A 49 -1.88 -6.76 -0.64
CA ILE A 49 -0.82 -6.50 0.34
C ILE A 49 0.34 -7.49 0.13
N ILE A 50 1.54 -6.96 -0.07
CA ILE A 50 2.79 -7.72 -0.20
C ILE A 50 3.51 -7.78 1.15
N ARG A 51 3.65 -6.62 1.82
CA ARG A 51 4.23 -6.51 3.16
C ARG A 51 3.48 -5.48 3.98
N ARG A 52 3.28 -5.78 5.26
CA ARG A 52 2.67 -4.84 6.21
C ARG A 52 3.68 -3.80 6.67
N ARG A 53 3.18 -2.62 7.05
CA ARG A 53 3.98 -1.56 7.70
C ARG A 53 4.80 -2.09 8.86
N ALA A 54 4.21 -2.91 9.73
CA ALA A 54 4.91 -3.48 10.88
C ALA A 54 6.11 -4.35 10.48
N GLN A 55 5.98 -5.12 9.41
CA GLN A 55 7.08 -5.93 8.87
C GLN A 55 8.17 -5.03 8.28
N ARG A 56 7.79 -3.99 7.52
CA ARG A 56 8.75 -3.02 6.98
C ARG A 56 9.57 -2.33 8.08
N ILE A 57 8.91 -1.91 9.15
CA ILE A 57 9.57 -1.32 10.32
C ILE A 57 10.52 -2.34 10.97
N ALA A 58 10.09 -3.58 11.15
CA ALA A 58 10.94 -4.64 11.72
C ALA A 58 12.17 -4.95 10.84
N ASP A 59 12.02 -4.87 9.51
CA ASP A 59 13.10 -5.02 8.53
C ASP A 59 14.02 -3.78 8.44
N GLY A 60 13.69 -2.68 9.15
CA GLY A 60 14.42 -1.41 9.07
C GLY A 60 14.15 -0.60 7.79
N ASP A 61 13.08 -0.91 7.07
CA ASP A 61 12.63 -0.20 5.87
C ASP A 61 11.68 0.95 6.25
N PHE A 62 12.26 2.16 6.38
CA PHE A 62 11.54 3.39 6.73
C PHE A 62 11.20 4.28 5.53
N ARG A 63 11.37 3.77 4.30
CA ARG A 63 11.18 4.58 3.09
C ARG A 63 9.74 5.05 2.90
#